data_AF-A0A6A3EQE5-F1
#
_entry.id   AF-A0A6A3EQE5-F1
#
_cell.length_a   1.000
_cell.length_b   1.000
_cell.length_c   1.000
_cell.angle_alpha   90.00
_cell.angle_beta   90.00
_cell.angle_gamma   90.00
#
_symmetry.space_group_name_H-M   'P 1'
#
loop_
_entity.id
_entity.type
_entity.pdbx_description
1 polymer ?
#
loop_
_entity_poly.entity_id
_entity_poly.type
_entity_poly.pdbx_seq_one_letter_code
_entity_poly.pdbx_strand_id
1 'polypeptide(L)'
;MENNNIILRAQTGKRQLSPEKTAEIEKSVAVHLGELKRGFDSGKYDENAIENIDEAHFVIDFDNGKALGFGGETQVKYADVVSGGEGITMVVRISGGPSGHIHPPMMIFANPNRSHPVAGVADVEGVCYRSGPKGWMDKRIFREYLCERKAQAPDRLGRKKTIFLDNCSGHLSEEECKEELEALNASLQYLPLNATDLCQPADSFVIAKIKDVWRGMWNEKKIELIYNNEWQNKPRGNGTGSGKLKNPGKSFFLEMAAKAVRRANAYRDRSNLNYARKAMIRCGLSLDVDGVWRVEQLYPHLQEIIKKYPGEFDKPSQKEGTPSKPSAAVISASASSE
;
A
#
# COMPACT_ATOMS: atom_id res chain seq x y z
N MET A 1 -18.31 11.62 -4.12
CA MET A 1 -17.65 12.52 -3.14
C MET A 1 -17.40 13.92 -3.72
N GLU A 2 -17.84 14.25 -4.93
CA GLU A 2 -17.47 15.49 -5.62
C GLU A 2 -18.39 16.71 -5.34
N ASN A 3 -19.38 16.61 -4.44
CA ASN A 3 -20.37 17.68 -4.22
C ASN A 3 -20.38 18.33 -2.82
N ASN A 4 -19.37 18.12 -1.96
CA ASN A 4 -19.48 18.52 -0.55
C ASN A 4 -18.53 19.63 -0.07
N ASN A 5 -17.90 20.41 -0.95
CA ASN A 5 -17.10 21.60 -0.55
C ASN A 5 -16.14 21.33 0.64
N ILE A 6 -15.54 20.14 0.68
CA ILE A 6 -14.71 19.68 1.79
C ILE A 6 -13.31 20.27 1.57
N ILE A 7 -12.92 21.21 2.41
CA ILE A 7 -11.57 21.78 2.44
C ILE A 7 -10.70 20.87 3.31
N LEU A 8 -9.65 20.29 2.74
CA LEU A 8 -8.61 19.60 3.50
C LEU A 8 -7.89 20.65 4.37
N ARG A 9 -7.95 20.49 5.69
CA ARG A 9 -7.19 21.32 6.65
C ARG A 9 -6.02 20.50 7.20
N ALA A 10 -4.90 21.18 7.47
CA ALA A 10 -3.77 20.58 8.18
C ALA A 10 -4.25 20.00 9.53
N GLN A 11 -3.74 18.81 9.89
CA GLN A 11 -4.02 18.22 11.21
C GLN A 11 -3.52 19.15 12.32
N THR A 12 -4.41 19.54 13.23
CA THR A 12 -4.08 20.33 14.42
C THR A 12 -4.04 19.44 15.66
N GLY A 13 -3.01 19.56 16.51
CA GLY A 13 -2.90 18.87 17.81
C GLY A 13 -1.61 18.03 17.97
N LYS A 14 -1.61 17.08 18.92
CA LYS A 14 -0.43 16.23 19.27
C LYS A 14 0.17 15.39 18.12
N ARG A 15 -0.50 15.32 16.97
CA ARG A 15 -0.03 14.64 15.74
C ARG A 15 0.60 15.59 14.72
N GLN A 16 0.62 16.90 15.01
CA GLN A 16 1.25 17.88 14.15
C GLN A 16 2.77 17.75 14.26
N LEU A 17 3.43 17.47 13.15
CA LEU A 17 4.88 17.53 13.08
C LEU A 17 5.35 18.95 13.37
N SER A 18 6.46 19.09 14.09
CA SER A 18 7.03 20.42 14.30
C SER A 18 7.46 21.01 12.94
N PRO A 19 7.51 22.35 12.79
CA PRO A 19 8.02 22.97 11.58
C PRO A 19 9.44 22.49 11.21
N GLU A 20 10.28 22.28 12.22
CA GLU A 20 11.63 21.74 12.05
C GLU A 20 11.58 20.31 11.50
N LYS A 21 10.73 19.45 12.07
CA LYS A 21 10.61 18.07 11.61
C LYS A 21 10.04 17.99 10.19
N THR A 22 9.08 18.85 9.88
CA THR A 22 8.53 18.98 8.52
C THR A 22 9.62 19.40 7.54
N ALA A 23 10.42 20.43 7.88
CA ALA A 23 11.53 20.87 7.05
C ALA A 23 12.61 19.78 6.87
N GLU A 24 12.92 18.99 7.90
CA GLU A 24 13.82 17.83 7.76
C GLU A 24 13.32 16.80 6.75
N ILE A 25 12.03 16.44 6.83
CA ILE A 25 11.40 15.49 5.90
C ILE A 25 11.44 16.05 4.48
N GLU A 26 11.01 17.30 4.28
CA GLU A 26 11.02 17.94 2.96
C GLU A 26 12.44 18.04 2.36
N LYS A 27 13.46 18.37 3.17
CA LYS A 27 14.86 18.36 2.70
C LYS A 27 15.31 16.97 2.28
N SER A 28 14.96 15.93 3.06
CA SER A 28 15.30 14.54 2.72
C SER A 28 14.59 14.09 1.44
N VAL A 29 13.35 14.53 1.22
CA VAL A 29 12.60 14.30 -0.03
C VAL A 29 13.28 15.01 -1.20
N ALA A 30 13.72 16.26 -1.02
CA ALA A 30 14.46 16.98 -2.05
C ALA A 30 15.74 16.25 -2.47
N VAL A 31 16.56 15.79 -1.50
CA VAL A 31 17.76 14.97 -1.78
C VAL A 31 17.39 13.72 -2.59
N HIS A 32 16.37 12.98 -2.14
CA HIS A 32 15.91 11.75 -2.80
C HIS A 32 15.46 11.99 -4.25
N LEU A 33 14.69 13.04 -4.52
CA LEU A 33 14.25 13.39 -5.88
C LEU A 33 15.45 13.77 -6.77
N GLY A 34 16.45 14.44 -6.21
CA GLY A 34 17.70 14.75 -6.91
C GLY A 34 18.50 13.49 -7.28
N GLU A 35 18.55 12.52 -6.36
CA GLU A 35 19.19 11.22 -6.60
C GLU A 35 18.47 10.42 -7.68
N LEU A 36 17.14 10.43 -7.69
CA LEU A 36 16.34 9.82 -8.75
C LEU A 36 16.65 10.45 -10.11
N LYS A 37 16.61 11.79 -10.20
CA LYS A 37 16.93 12.51 -11.44
C LYS A 37 18.31 12.11 -11.96
N ARG A 38 19.34 12.25 -11.13
CA ARG A 38 20.72 11.91 -11.54
C ARG A 38 20.86 10.42 -11.87
N GLY A 39 20.13 9.54 -11.18
CA GLY A 39 20.15 8.12 -11.46
C GLY A 39 19.57 7.76 -12.82
N PHE A 40 18.49 8.43 -13.24
CA PHE A 40 17.96 8.29 -14.60
C PHE A 40 18.88 8.94 -15.64
N ASP A 41 19.35 10.18 -15.41
CA ASP A 41 20.23 10.90 -16.35
C ASP A 41 21.54 10.15 -16.62
N SER A 42 22.11 9.50 -15.60
CA SER A 42 23.34 8.71 -15.71
C SER A 42 23.14 7.30 -16.26
N GLY A 43 21.89 6.85 -16.44
CA GLY A 43 21.56 5.48 -16.82
C GLY A 43 21.76 4.45 -15.70
N LYS A 44 21.99 4.88 -14.45
CA LYS A 44 22.00 3.99 -13.27
C LYS A 44 20.64 3.31 -13.10
N TYR A 45 19.56 4.04 -13.35
CA TYR A 45 18.19 3.54 -13.26
C TYR A 45 17.61 3.24 -14.64
N ASP A 46 17.22 1.98 -14.86
CA ASP A 46 16.29 1.59 -15.92
C ASP A 46 14.87 1.64 -15.35
N GLU A 47 14.01 2.51 -15.90
CA GLU A 47 12.64 2.65 -15.41
C GLU A 47 11.83 1.34 -15.45
N ASN A 48 12.18 0.43 -16.36
CA ASN A 48 11.50 -0.86 -16.50
C ASN A 48 11.94 -1.89 -15.46
N ALA A 49 13.00 -1.60 -14.70
CA ALA A 49 13.50 -2.44 -13.61
C ALA A 49 13.23 -1.83 -12.22
N ILE A 50 12.60 -0.65 -12.17
CA ILE A 50 12.18 -0.04 -10.92
C ILE A 50 10.82 -0.58 -10.49
N GLU A 51 10.69 -0.88 -9.21
CA GLU A 51 9.45 -1.30 -8.58
C GLU A 51 9.22 -0.53 -7.30
N ASN A 52 7.96 -0.38 -6.90
CA ASN A 52 7.59 0.12 -5.59
C ASN A 52 6.67 -0.86 -4.88
N ILE A 53 6.90 -1.06 -3.59
CA ILE A 53 6.11 -1.94 -2.73
C ILE A 53 5.61 -1.13 -1.54
N ASP A 54 4.38 -1.42 -1.12
CA ASP A 54 3.80 -0.87 0.09
C ASP A 54 2.69 -1.77 0.67
N GLU A 55 2.42 -1.61 1.95
CA GLU A 55 1.37 -2.31 2.67
C GLU A 55 0.25 -1.39 3.10
N ALA A 56 -0.98 -1.78 2.80
CA ALA A 56 -2.16 -1.11 3.31
C ALA A 56 -3.02 -2.04 4.13
N HIS A 57 -3.45 -1.55 5.29
CA HIS A 57 -4.56 -2.14 6.00
C HIS A 57 -5.87 -1.97 5.20
N PHE A 58 -6.54 -3.09 4.97
CA PHE A 58 -7.90 -3.20 4.49
C PHE A 58 -8.76 -3.68 5.66
N VAL A 59 -9.46 -2.75 6.28
CA VAL A 59 -10.43 -3.09 7.32
C VAL A 59 -11.68 -3.63 6.62
N ILE A 60 -12.17 -4.80 7.03
CA ILE A 60 -13.45 -5.37 6.57
C ILE A 60 -14.63 -4.46 6.99
N ASP A 61 -14.37 -3.60 7.97
CA ASP A 61 -15.27 -2.59 8.49
C ASP A 61 -15.07 -1.25 7.78
N PHE A 62 -16.11 -0.80 7.11
CA PHE A 62 -16.24 0.58 6.64
C PHE A 62 -17.36 1.23 7.44
N ASP A 63 -17.20 1.28 8.77
CA ASP A 63 -18.02 2.14 9.61
C ASP A 63 -17.82 3.59 9.14
N ASN A 64 -18.80 4.07 8.40
CA ASN A 64 -18.88 5.46 7.96
C ASN A 64 -19.85 6.25 8.85
N GLY A 65 -20.24 5.69 10.00
CA GLY A 65 -21.25 6.21 10.89
C GLY A 65 -22.67 6.15 10.34
N LYS A 66 -22.95 5.32 9.32
CA LYS A 66 -24.28 5.23 8.66
C LYS A 66 -24.79 3.80 8.64
N ALA A 67 -26.02 3.62 9.12
CA ALA A 67 -26.77 2.39 8.93
C ALA A 67 -27.41 2.34 7.53
N LEU A 68 -27.47 1.15 6.94
CA LEU A 68 -28.28 0.91 5.74
C LEU A 68 -29.71 0.57 6.19
N GLY A 69 -30.70 1.26 5.64
CA GLY A 69 -32.12 0.92 5.78
C GLY A 69 -32.79 1.05 4.42
N PHE A 70 -33.74 0.18 4.12
CA PHE A 70 -34.54 0.32 2.91
C PHE A 70 -35.62 1.39 3.12
N GLY A 71 -35.99 2.10 2.05
CA GLY A 71 -37.07 3.09 2.11
C GLY A 71 -38.38 2.45 2.57
N GLY A 72 -38.97 2.98 3.65
CA GLY A 72 -40.22 2.47 4.24
C GLY A 72 -40.05 1.57 5.47
N GLU A 73 -38.83 1.20 5.85
CA GLU A 73 -38.58 0.43 7.08
C GLU A 73 -38.66 1.32 8.34
N THR A 74 -39.46 0.90 9.32
CA THR A 74 -39.55 1.56 10.64
C THR A 74 -38.48 1.09 11.62
N GLN A 75 -37.81 -0.04 11.33
CA GLN A 75 -36.69 -0.58 12.10
C GLN A 75 -35.42 -0.56 11.25
N VAL A 76 -34.49 0.32 11.61
CA VAL A 76 -33.14 0.35 11.03
C VAL A 76 -32.38 -0.86 11.54
N LYS A 77 -32.09 -1.84 10.68
CA LYS A 77 -31.19 -2.95 11.01
C LYS A 77 -29.75 -2.48 10.87
N TYR A 78 -28.95 -2.68 11.90
CA TYR A 78 -27.50 -2.39 11.86
C TYR A 78 -26.86 -3.26 10.76
N ALA A 79 -26.50 -2.67 9.63
CA ALA A 79 -25.85 -3.39 8.53
C ALA A 79 -24.32 -3.42 8.71
N ASP A 80 -23.85 -3.56 9.95
CA ASP A 80 -22.42 -3.69 10.23
C ASP A 80 -21.99 -5.15 10.11
N VAL A 81 -21.01 -5.38 9.27
CA VAL A 81 -20.23 -6.62 9.31
C VAL A 81 -19.13 -6.39 10.33
N VAL A 82 -19.43 -6.48 11.61
CA VAL A 82 -18.34 -6.62 12.59
C VAL A 82 -17.81 -8.05 12.46
N SER A 83 -16.86 -8.28 11.56
CA SER A 83 -15.74 -9.15 11.94
C SER A 83 -14.86 -8.30 12.84
N GLY A 84 -15.08 -8.39 14.15
CA GLY A 84 -14.38 -7.57 15.12
C GLY A 84 -12.87 -7.67 14.93
N GLY A 85 -12.21 -6.53 14.76
CA GLY A 85 -10.78 -6.34 15.02
C GLY A 85 -9.76 -7.11 14.17
N GLU A 86 -10.15 -8.06 13.31
CA GLU A 86 -9.19 -8.81 12.48
C GLU A 86 -8.85 -8.02 11.21
N GLY A 87 -7.81 -7.19 11.30
CA GLY A 87 -7.24 -6.50 10.15
C GLY A 87 -6.74 -7.48 9.09
N ILE A 88 -7.06 -7.19 7.83
CA ILE A 88 -6.40 -7.82 6.68
C ILE A 88 -5.46 -6.78 6.08
N THR A 89 -4.25 -7.17 5.75
CA THR A 89 -3.30 -6.29 5.07
C THR A 89 -3.11 -6.76 3.64
N MET A 90 -3.04 -5.82 2.71
CA MET A 90 -2.68 -6.08 1.32
C MET A 90 -1.30 -5.50 1.07
N VAL A 91 -0.40 -6.33 0.56
CA VAL A 91 0.90 -5.90 0.02
C VAL A 91 0.69 -5.61 -1.46
N VAL A 92 0.97 -4.37 -1.86
CA VAL A 92 0.82 -3.87 -3.22
C VAL A 92 2.21 -3.67 -3.81
N ARG A 93 2.46 -4.29 -4.96
CA ARG A 93 3.66 -4.09 -5.77
C ARG A 93 3.26 -3.44 -7.09
N ILE A 94 3.98 -2.41 -7.49
CA ILE A 94 3.83 -1.78 -8.80
C ILE A 94 5.18 -1.73 -9.52
N SER A 95 5.17 -1.94 -10.83
CA SER A 95 6.37 -1.78 -11.66
C SER A 95 6.38 -0.45 -12.40
N GLY A 96 7.58 0.05 -12.67
CA GLY A 96 7.84 1.21 -13.53
C GLY A 96 7.84 0.84 -15.01
N GLY A 97 8.29 1.77 -15.83
CA GLY A 97 8.36 1.60 -17.29
C GLY A 97 7.01 1.77 -18.00
N PRO A 98 6.98 1.90 -19.34
CA PRO A 98 5.75 2.14 -20.09
C PRO A 98 4.69 1.03 -19.91
N SER A 99 5.13 -0.19 -19.60
CA SER A 99 4.29 -1.34 -19.26
C SER A 99 4.02 -1.49 -17.75
N GLY A 100 4.35 -0.48 -16.95
CA GLY A 100 4.18 -0.49 -15.50
C GLY A 100 2.73 -0.79 -15.11
N HIS A 101 2.53 -1.68 -14.14
CA HIS A 101 1.21 -2.12 -13.70
C HIS A 101 1.27 -2.58 -12.24
N ILE A 102 0.10 -2.80 -11.65
CA ILE A 102 -0.06 -3.37 -10.31
C ILE A 102 0.06 -4.89 -10.42
N HIS A 103 1.02 -5.49 -9.72
CA HIS A 103 1.22 -6.94 -9.71
C HIS A 103 0.18 -7.65 -8.84
N PRO A 104 0.02 -8.98 -8.96
CA PRO A 104 -0.82 -9.75 -8.05
C PRO A 104 -0.49 -9.42 -6.58
N PRO A 105 -1.49 -9.03 -5.76
CA PRO A 105 -1.23 -8.66 -4.38
C PRO A 105 -1.00 -9.88 -3.50
N MET A 106 -0.31 -9.69 -2.38
CA MET A 106 -0.32 -10.64 -1.26
C MET A 106 -1.28 -10.15 -0.17
N MET A 107 -2.18 -11.01 0.29
CA MET A 107 -3.00 -10.74 1.48
C MET A 107 -2.34 -11.32 2.73
N ILE A 108 -2.40 -10.61 3.85
CA ILE A 108 -1.96 -11.09 5.15
C ILE A 108 -3.17 -11.17 6.06
N PHE A 109 -3.53 -12.40 6.45
CA PHE A 109 -4.65 -12.64 7.36
C PHE A 109 -4.17 -12.74 8.80
N ALA A 110 -4.99 -12.23 9.73
CA ALA A 110 -4.83 -12.52 11.15
C ALA A 110 -4.98 -14.03 11.41
N ASN A 111 -3.95 -14.63 12.00
CA ASN A 111 -3.88 -16.03 12.40
C ASN A 111 -2.72 -16.24 13.39
N PRO A 112 -3.00 -16.47 14.69
CA PRO A 112 -1.97 -16.72 15.70
C PRO A 112 -1.05 -17.88 15.36
N ASN A 113 -1.57 -18.91 14.68
CA ASN A 113 -0.81 -20.11 14.33
C ASN A 113 0.11 -19.94 13.12
N ARG A 114 0.02 -18.80 12.41
CA ARG A 114 0.82 -18.50 11.21
C ARG A 114 0.78 -19.62 10.15
N SER A 115 -0.32 -20.36 10.07
CA SER A 115 -0.42 -21.50 9.15
C SER A 115 -0.49 -21.02 7.70
N HIS A 116 0.20 -21.75 6.82
CA HIS A 116 0.11 -21.60 5.37
C HIS A 116 0.34 -22.98 4.74
N PRO A 117 -0.61 -23.53 3.96
CA PRO A 117 -1.94 -22.98 3.71
C PRO A 117 -2.82 -22.93 4.98
N VAL A 118 -3.78 -22.01 5.02
CA VAL A 118 -4.82 -21.97 6.07
C VAL A 118 -5.90 -22.98 5.71
N ALA A 119 -6.28 -23.84 6.66
CA ALA A 119 -7.30 -24.86 6.43
C ALA A 119 -8.61 -24.25 5.91
N GLY A 120 -9.16 -24.84 4.84
CA GLY A 120 -10.39 -24.38 4.19
C GLY A 120 -10.23 -23.13 3.31
N VAL A 121 -9.01 -22.61 3.11
CA VAL A 121 -8.74 -21.50 2.18
C VAL A 121 -8.15 -22.06 0.89
N ALA A 122 -8.92 -21.95 -0.19
CA ALA A 122 -8.50 -22.38 -1.52
C ALA A 122 -7.42 -21.44 -2.09
N ASP A 123 -6.64 -21.97 -3.03
CA ASP A 123 -5.77 -21.14 -3.86
C ASP A 123 -6.60 -20.33 -4.85
N VAL A 124 -6.27 -19.05 -5.02
CA VAL A 124 -7.01 -18.12 -5.90
C VAL A 124 -6.04 -17.54 -6.92
N GLU A 125 -6.46 -17.49 -8.19
CA GLU A 125 -5.65 -16.92 -9.26
C GLU A 125 -5.55 -15.39 -9.15
N GLY A 126 -4.34 -14.85 -9.36
CA GLY A 126 -4.09 -13.41 -9.34
C GLY A 126 -3.96 -12.81 -7.95
N VAL A 127 -3.77 -13.62 -6.91
CA VAL A 127 -3.51 -13.22 -5.52
C VAL A 127 -2.76 -14.36 -4.81
N CYS A 128 -1.98 -14.02 -3.80
CA CYS A 128 -1.43 -15.00 -2.86
C CYS A 128 -1.70 -14.54 -1.42
N TYR A 129 -1.37 -15.37 -0.43
CA TYR A 129 -1.54 -14.96 0.96
C TYR A 129 -0.54 -15.58 1.92
N ARG A 130 -0.35 -14.89 3.04
CA ARG A 130 0.29 -15.37 4.25
C ARG A 130 -0.59 -15.10 5.45
N SER A 131 -0.18 -15.59 6.61
CA SER A 131 -0.91 -15.33 7.84
C SER A 131 0.02 -15.04 9.00
N GLY A 132 -0.37 -14.08 9.83
CA GLY A 132 0.43 -13.58 10.94
C GLY A 132 -0.46 -13.29 12.15
N PRO A 133 0.07 -13.24 13.39
CA PRO A 133 -0.76 -13.13 14.59
C PRO A 133 -1.67 -11.89 14.61
N LYS A 134 -1.23 -10.80 13.97
CA LYS A 134 -1.97 -9.54 13.86
C LYS A 134 -2.48 -9.22 12.45
N GLY A 135 -2.26 -10.11 11.48
CA GLY A 135 -2.58 -9.83 10.08
C GLY A 135 -1.78 -8.67 9.46
N TRP A 136 -0.58 -8.39 10.00
CA TRP A 136 0.34 -7.34 9.54
C TRP A 136 1.66 -7.94 9.06
N MET A 137 2.42 -7.17 8.28
CA MET A 137 3.76 -7.52 7.83
C MET A 137 4.74 -7.56 9.01
N ASP A 138 5.47 -8.66 9.16
CA ASP A 138 6.64 -8.75 10.03
C ASP A 138 7.84 -9.29 9.24
N LYS A 139 9.02 -9.29 9.86
CA LYS A 139 10.27 -9.75 9.23
C LYS A 139 10.17 -11.14 8.60
N ARG A 140 9.42 -12.04 9.22
CA ARG A 140 9.22 -13.39 8.70
C ARG A 140 8.34 -13.35 7.44
N ILE A 141 7.20 -12.67 7.50
CA ILE A 141 6.27 -12.56 6.37
C ILE A 141 6.92 -11.79 5.22
N PHE A 142 7.77 -10.80 5.49
CA PHE A 142 8.51 -10.05 4.46
C PHE A 142 9.44 -10.97 3.68
N ARG A 143 10.19 -11.85 4.36
CA ARG A 143 10.99 -12.90 3.71
C ARG A 143 10.12 -13.87 2.91
N GLU A 144 9.02 -14.34 3.49
CA GLU A 144 8.07 -15.22 2.81
C GLU A 144 7.44 -14.57 1.56
N TYR A 145 7.30 -13.24 1.57
CA TYR A 145 6.82 -12.43 0.45
C TYR A 145 7.86 -12.32 -0.67
N LEU A 146 9.14 -12.10 -0.33
CA LEU A 146 10.23 -12.11 -1.32
C LEU A 146 10.35 -13.47 -2.04
N CYS A 147 10.04 -14.58 -1.35
CA CYS A 147 10.05 -15.93 -1.92
C CYS A 147 8.76 -16.33 -2.66
N GLU A 148 7.69 -15.53 -2.58
CA GLU A 148 6.37 -15.91 -3.13
C GLU A 148 6.30 -15.66 -4.63
N ARG A 149 6.38 -16.72 -5.43
CA ARG A 149 6.42 -16.63 -6.91
C ARG A 149 5.23 -15.92 -7.55
N LYS A 150 4.05 -15.94 -6.91
CA LYS A 150 2.89 -15.19 -7.41
C LYS A 150 3.03 -13.67 -7.22
N ALA A 151 3.72 -13.24 -6.16
CA ALA A 151 3.92 -11.82 -5.85
C ALA A 151 5.24 -11.28 -6.41
N GLN A 152 6.28 -12.12 -6.42
CA GLN A 152 7.65 -11.78 -6.77
C GLN A 152 8.18 -12.75 -7.82
N ALA A 153 8.78 -12.19 -8.85
CA ALA A 153 9.50 -12.96 -9.86
C ALA A 153 10.73 -12.16 -10.30
N PRO A 154 11.82 -12.84 -10.75
CA PRO A 154 12.88 -12.19 -11.48
C PRO A 154 12.32 -11.45 -12.70
N ASP A 155 12.98 -10.36 -13.11
CA ASP A 155 12.63 -9.70 -14.36
C ASP A 155 12.80 -10.67 -15.53
N ARG A 156 11.83 -10.69 -16.45
CA ARG A 156 11.80 -11.62 -17.58
C ARG A 156 12.99 -11.45 -18.54
N LEU A 157 13.56 -10.25 -18.58
CA LEU A 157 14.73 -9.93 -19.41
C LEU A 157 16.04 -10.02 -18.63
N GLY A 158 16.02 -10.51 -17.39
CA GLY A 158 17.20 -10.68 -16.55
C GLY A 158 17.78 -9.38 -15.99
N ARG A 159 17.04 -8.27 -16.06
CA ARG A 159 17.51 -6.99 -15.48
C ARG A 159 17.54 -7.06 -13.96
N LYS A 160 18.50 -6.37 -13.36
CA LYS A 160 18.54 -6.21 -11.90
C LYS A 160 17.45 -5.23 -11.47
N LYS A 161 16.51 -5.70 -10.67
CA LYS A 161 15.39 -4.87 -10.17
C LYS A 161 15.85 -3.96 -9.04
N THR A 162 15.34 -2.74 -8.97
CA THR A 162 15.46 -1.87 -7.79
C THR A 162 14.08 -1.68 -7.17
N ILE A 163 13.90 -2.23 -5.97
CA ILE A 163 12.64 -2.23 -5.25
C ILE A 163 12.65 -1.11 -4.21
N PHE A 164 11.79 -0.12 -4.41
CA PHE A 164 11.58 0.98 -3.47
C PHE A 164 10.50 0.64 -2.45
N LEU A 165 10.80 0.86 -1.17
CA LEU A 165 9.89 0.61 -0.05
C LEU A 165 10.14 1.56 1.12
N ASP A 166 9.19 1.63 2.04
CA ASP A 166 9.32 2.42 3.25
C ASP A 166 10.28 1.78 4.28
N ASN A 167 10.53 2.48 5.38
CA ASN A 167 11.44 2.02 6.44
C ASN A 167 10.73 1.23 7.55
N CYS A 168 9.55 0.65 7.29
CA CYS A 168 8.78 -0.08 8.28
C CYS A 168 9.63 -1.12 9.02
N SER A 169 9.45 -1.26 10.34
CA SER A 169 10.25 -2.16 11.17
C SER A 169 10.14 -3.64 10.74
N GLY A 170 9.05 -4.01 10.07
CA GLY A 170 8.84 -5.32 9.47
C GLY A 170 9.73 -5.64 8.26
N HIS A 171 10.31 -4.63 7.59
CA HIS A 171 11.18 -4.82 6.43
C HIS A 171 12.59 -5.24 6.84
N LEU A 172 13.15 -6.22 6.15
CA LEU A 172 14.53 -6.70 6.36
C LEU A 172 15.51 -5.86 5.54
N SER A 173 16.70 -5.59 6.08
CA SER A 173 17.77 -4.98 5.28
C SER A 173 18.21 -5.89 4.12
N GLU A 174 18.93 -5.36 3.14
CA GLU A 174 19.47 -6.17 2.04
C GLU A 174 20.36 -7.31 2.54
N GLU A 175 21.17 -7.06 3.57
CA GLU A 175 22.04 -8.07 4.17
C GLU A 175 21.24 -9.16 4.86
N GLU A 176 20.14 -8.81 5.54
CA GLU A 176 19.28 -9.78 6.19
C GLU A 176 18.59 -10.70 5.16
N CYS A 177 18.21 -10.22 3.97
CA CYS A 177 17.50 -10.98 2.93
C CYS A 177 18.30 -11.20 1.63
N LYS A 178 19.63 -11.31 1.75
CA LYS A 178 20.55 -11.40 0.62
C LYS A 178 20.23 -12.55 -0.34
N GLU A 179 19.98 -13.74 0.18
CA GLU A 179 19.70 -14.94 -0.64
C GLU A 179 18.42 -14.76 -1.47
N GLU A 180 17.37 -14.19 -0.87
CA GLU A 180 16.11 -13.90 -1.56
C GLU A 180 16.28 -12.84 -2.65
N LEU A 181 17.05 -11.79 -2.38
CA LEU A 181 17.32 -10.73 -3.36
C LEU A 181 18.21 -11.20 -4.51
N GLU A 182 19.21 -12.05 -4.23
CA GLU A 182 20.04 -12.70 -5.26
C GLU A 182 19.18 -13.58 -6.18
N ALA A 183 18.28 -14.39 -5.61
CA ALA A 183 17.36 -15.22 -6.39
C ALA A 183 16.41 -14.39 -7.26
N LEU A 184 16.01 -13.20 -6.82
CA LEU A 184 15.18 -12.27 -7.59
C LEU A 184 15.97 -11.40 -8.57
N ASN A 185 17.31 -11.45 -8.54
CA ASN A 185 18.18 -10.45 -9.15
C ASN A 185 17.70 -9.02 -8.83
N ALA A 186 17.63 -8.69 -7.54
CA ALA A 186 17.05 -7.44 -7.05
C ALA A 186 17.94 -6.75 -6.01
N SER A 187 17.68 -5.47 -5.78
CA SER A 187 18.18 -4.68 -4.65
C SER A 187 17.05 -3.87 -4.03
N LEU A 188 17.14 -3.57 -2.73
CA LEU A 188 16.21 -2.72 -2.01
C LEU A 188 16.74 -1.28 -1.97
N GLN A 189 15.84 -0.32 -2.09
CA GLN A 189 16.13 1.09 -1.87
C GLN A 189 15.07 1.71 -0.96
N TYR A 190 15.49 2.22 0.17
CA TYR A 190 14.58 2.79 1.16
C TYR A 190 14.24 4.24 0.83
N LEU A 191 12.96 4.58 0.92
CA LEU A 191 12.46 5.94 0.76
C LEU A 191 12.85 6.82 1.97
N PRO A 192 12.79 8.16 1.85
CA PRO A 192 12.97 9.05 2.99
C PRO A 192 12.03 8.73 4.16
N LEU A 193 12.55 8.82 5.39
CA LEU A 193 11.76 8.56 6.60
C LEU A 193 10.57 9.52 6.71
N ASN A 194 9.38 8.97 6.99
CA ASN A 194 8.12 9.72 7.16
C ASN A 194 7.71 10.53 5.91
N ALA A 195 8.04 10.04 4.71
CA ALA A 195 7.69 10.70 3.44
C ALA A 195 6.86 9.82 2.50
N THR A 196 6.35 8.69 2.99
CA THR A 196 5.58 7.71 2.20
C THR A 196 4.37 8.35 1.53
N ASP A 197 3.63 9.19 2.25
CA ASP A 197 2.48 9.94 1.74
C ASP A 197 2.87 10.97 0.64
N LEU A 198 4.13 11.40 0.63
CA LEU A 198 4.63 12.40 -0.31
C LEU A 198 5.17 11.77 -1.61
N CYS A 199 6.04 10.77 -1.49
CA CYS A 199 6.86 10.28 -2.61
C CYS A 199 6.81 8.76 -2.84
N GLN A 200 5.96 8.01 -2.13
CA GLN A 200 5.75 6.59 -2.41
C GLN A 200 4.57 6.40 -3.36
N PRO A 201 4.77 5.89 -4.60
CA PRO A 201 3.72 5.71 -5.59
C PRO A 201 2.52 4.89 -5.12
N ALA A 202 2.78 3.78 -4.41
CA ALA A 202 1.75 2.88 -3.94
C ALA A 202 0.85 3.56 -2.90
N ASP A 203 1.44 4.17 -1.87
CA ASP A 203 0.70 4.83 -0.78
C ASP A 203 -0.01 6.11 -1.24
N SER A 204 0.74 7.02 -1.89
CA SER A 204 0.23 8.35 -2.26
C SER A 204 -0.93 8.32 -3.26
N PHE A 205 -1.11 7.20 -3.99
CA PHE A 205 -2.12 7.14 -5.06
C PHE A 205 -2.72 5.75 -5.31
N VAL A 206 -1.92 4.74 -5.62
CA VAL A 206 -2.44 3.47 -6.18
C VAL A 206 -3.33 2.73 -5.19
N ILE A 207 -2.94 2.64 -3.92
CA ILE A 207 -3.70 2.00 -2.86
C ILE A 207 -5.08 2.64 -2.72
N ALA A 208 -5.19 3.96 -2.80
CA ALA A 208 -6.47 4.65 -2.75
C ALA A 208 -7.41 4.20 -3.88
N LYS A 209 -6.86 4.01 -5.10
CA LYS A 209 -7.64 3.52 -6.26
C LYS A 209 -8.08 2.06 -6.11
N ILE A 210 -7.25 1.21 -5.53
CA ILE A 210 -7.64 -0.16 -5.17
C ILE A 210 -8.76 -0.14 -4.12
N LYS A 211 -8.62 0.70 -3.08
CA LYS A 211 -9.62 0.87 -2.01
C LYS A 211 -10.96 1.40 -2.54
N ASP A 212 -10.98 2.23 -3.57
CA ASP A 212 -12.22 2.69 -4.22
C ASP A 212 -12.98 1.52 -4.85
N VAL A 213 -12.29 0.68 -5.62
CA VAL A 213 -12.88 -0.51 -6.23
C VAL A 213 -13.33 -1.50 -5.17
N TRP A 214 -12.47 -1.76 -4.18
CA TRP A 214 -12.76 -2.66 -3.06
C TRP A 214 -14.03 -2.24 -2.32
N ARG A 215 -14.19 -0.95 -2.00
CA ARG A 215 -15.40 -0.42 -1.35
C ARG A 215 -16.66 -0.68 -2.15
N GLY A 216 -16.63 -0.47 -3.46
CA GLY A 216 -17.77 -0.74 -4.34
C GLY A 216 -18.20 -2.20 -4.27
N MET A 217 -17.25 -3.12 -4.48
CA MET A 217 -17.49 -4.56 -4.43
C MET A 217 -17.96 -5.04 -3.05
N TRP A 218 -17.42 -4.46 -1.97
CA TRP A 218 -17.84 -4.80 -0.63
C TRP A 218 -19.26 -4.33 -0.33
N ASN A 219 -19.63 -3.14 -0.77
CA ASN A 219 -21.00 -2.64 -0.64
C ASN A 219 -22.01 -3.52 -1.40
N GLU A 220 -21.67 -3.98 -2.61
CA GLU A 220 -22.48 -4.94 -3.36
C GLU A 220 -22.70 -6.24 -2.57
N LYS A 221 -21.63 -6.81 -1.99
CA LYS A 221 -21.74 -8.02 -1.17
C LYS A 221 -22.59 -7.80 0.08
N LYS A 222 -22.45 -6.66 0.76
CA LYS A 222 -23.28 -6.34 1.92
C LYS A 222 -24.77 -6.33 1.55
N ILE A 223 -25.11 -5.70 0.42
CA ILE A 223 -26.49 -5.66 -0.08
C ILE A 223 -27.01 -7.09 -0.37
N GLU A 224 -26.20 -7.93 -1.02
CA GLU A 224 -26.54 -9.34 -1.29
C GLU A 224 -26.83 -10.11 0.01
N LEU A 225 -25.95 -10.00 1.01
CA LEU A 225 -26.11 -10.67 2.31
C LEU A 225 -27.39 -10.20 3.03
N ILE A 226 -27.72 -8.91 2.95
CA ILE A 226 -28.96 -8.36 3.52
C ILE A 226 -30.18 -8.96 2.82
N TYR A 227 -30.21 -8.98 1.48
CA TYR A 227 -31.33 -9.55 0.71
C TYR A 227 -31.54 -11.03 1.00
N ASN A 228 -30.46 -11.79 1.17
CA ASN A 228 -30.52 -13.23 1.48
C ASN A 228 -30.75 -13.51 2.97
N ASN A 229 -30.93 -12.48 3.80
CA ASN A 229 -31.09 -12.60 5.25
C ASN A 229 -29.92 -13.37 5.91
N GLU A 230 -28.70 -13.21 5.36
CA GLU A 230 -27.47 -13.87 5.83
C GLU A 230 -26.83 -13.11 6.99
N TRP A 231 -27.46 -13.22 8.16
CA TRP A 231 -26.98 -12.64 9.40
C TRP A 231 -26.12 -13.63 10.21
N GLN A 232 -25.20 -13.10 11.00
CA GLN A 232 -24.36 -13.84 11.93
C GLN A 232 -25.20 -14.25 13.15
N ASN A 233 -25.72 -15.48 13.14
CA ASN A 233 -26.67 -16.01 14.13
C ASN A 233 -26.05 -16.46 15.47
N LYS A 234 -24.83 -16.04 15.83
CA LYS A 234 -24.22 -16.41 17.12
C LYS A 234 -24.40 -15.30 18.16
N PRO A 235 -25.40 -15.39 19.06
CA PRO A 235 -25.41 -14.56 20.27
C PRO A 235 -24.18 -14.93 21.14
N ARG A 236 -23.47 -13.92 21.64
CA ARG A 236 -22.56 -14.12 22.78
C ARG A 236 -23.41 -14.02 24.04
N GLY A 237 -23.69 -15.13 24.70
CA GLY A 237 -24.49 -15.18 25.94
C GLY A 237 -25.99 -14.92 25.73
N ASN A 238 -26.67 -14.35 26.74
CA ASN A 238 -28.12 -14.12 26.77
C ASN A 238 -28.61 -12.91 25.94
N GLY A 239 -27.81 -12.43 24.98
CA GLY A 239 -28.14 -11.26 24.18
C GLY A 239 -28.98 -11.59 22.94
N THR A 240 -29.87 -10.68 22.55
CA THR A 240 -30.53 -10.66 21.24
C THR A 240 -29.47 -10.57 20.13
N GLY A 241 -29.70 -11.27 19.00
CA GLY A 241 -28.74 -11.38 17.90
C GLY A 241 -28.16 -10.02 17.47
N SER A 242 -26.84 -9.98 17.26
CA SER A 242 -26.06 -8.74 17.11
C SER A 242 -26.34 -7.91 15.85
N GLY A 243 -27.28 -8.32 14.98
CA GLY A 243 -27.55 -7.66 13.70
C GLY A 243 -26.41 -7.74 12.69
N LYS A 244 -25.33 -8.49 12.94
CA LYS A 244 -24.16 -8.50 12.07
C LYS A 244 -24.39 -9.31 10.80
N LEU A 245 -23.85 -8.88 9.65
CA LEU A 245 -23.83 -9.74 8.47
C LEU A 245 -22.82 -10.88 8.66
N LYS A 246 -23.12 -12.02 8.03
CA LYS A 246 -22.25 -13.19 8.03
C LYS A 246 -20.92 -12.88 7.33
N ASN A 247 -19.79 -13.21 7.96
CA ASN A 247 -18.48 -13.09 7.34
C ASN A 247 -18.36 -14.08 6.14
N PRO A 248 -18.09 -13.60 4.91
CA PRO A 248 -17.99 -14.44 3.71
C PRO A 248 -16.72 -15.30 3.65
N GLY A 249 -15.78 -15.12 4.58
CA GLY A 249 -14.57 -15.93 4.71
C GLY A 249 -13.38 -15.44 3.88
N LYS A 250 -12.22 -16.05 4.13
CA LYS A 250 -10.92 -15.62 3.54
C LYS A 250 -10.87 -15.78 2.02
N SER A 251 -11.44 -16.86 1.47
CA SER A 251 -11.48 -17.11 0.02
C SER A 251 -12.18 -15.97 -0.73
N PHE A 252 -13.29 -15.45 -0.19
CA PHE A 252 -13.98 -14.30 -0.76
C PHE A 252 -13.09 -13.04 -0.81
N PHE A 253 -12.36 -12.75 0.27
CA PHE A 253 -11.46 -11.59 0.30
C PHE A 253 -10.25 -11.74 -0.63
N LEU A 254 -9.76 -12.97 -0.85
CA LEU A 254 -8.75 -13.24 -1.88
C LEU A 254 -9.28 -12.94 -3.28
N GLU A 255 -10.46 -13.46 -3.61
CA GLU A 255 -11.09 -13.16 -4.89
C GLU A 255 -11.35 -11.66 -5.08
N MET A 256 -11.80 -10.99 -4.02
CA MET A 256 -12.02 -9.55 -4.02
C MET A 256 -10.72 -8.78 -4.28
N ALA A 257 -9.61 -9.17 -3.63
CA ALA A 257 -8.29 -8.56 -3.85
C ALA A 257 -7.84 -8.70 -5.31
N ALA A 258 -7.89 -9.91 -5.86
CA ALA A 258 -7.52 -10.18 -7.24
C ALA A 258 -8.38 -9.36 -8.22
N LYS A 259 -9.70 -9.35 -8.01
CA LYS A 259 -10.66 -8.58 -8.83
C LYS A 259 -10.43 -7.07 -8.71
N ALA A 260 -10.17 -6.56 -7.51
CA ALA A 260 -9.93 -5.14 -7.27
C ALA A 260 -8.67 -4.64 -7.98
N VAL A 261 -7.56 -5.38 -7.86
CA VAL A 261 -6.31 -5.07 -8.58
C VAL A 261 -6.50 -5.15 -10.10
N ARG A 262 -7.18 -6.19 -10.61
CA ARG A 262 -7.48 -6.29 -12.06
C ARG A 262 -8.28 -5.09 -12.57
N ARG A 263 -9.33 -4.67 -11.86
CA ARG A 263 -10.14 -3.49 -12.22
C ARG A 263 -9.35 -2.19 -12.13
N ALA A 264 -8.52 -2.02 -11.10
CA ALA A 264 -7.64 -0.87 -10.97
C ALA A 264 -6.62 -0.79 -12.12
N ASN A 265 -6.05 -1.93 -12.54
CA ASN A 265 -5.15 -2.04 -13.68
C ASN A 265 -5.81 -1.77 -15.03
N ALA A 266 -7.11 -2.02 -15.18
CA ALA A 266 -7.83 -1.79 -16.42
C ALA A 266 -8.05 -0.29 -16.70
N TYR A 267 -7.95 0.56 -15.68
CA TYR A 267 -8.12 2.00 -15.84
C TYR A 267 -7.08 2.59 -16.80
N ARG A 268 -7.52 3.52 -17.65
CA ARG A 268 -6.70 4.39 -18.49
C ARG A 268 -7.24 5.81 -18.37
N ASP A 269 -6.36 6.78 -18.18
CA ASP A 269 -6.74 8.19 -18.28
C ASP A 269 -6.73 8.69 -19.74
N ARG A 270 -6.98 9.98 -19.93
CA ARG A 270 -7.05 10.61 -21.26
C ARG A 270 -5.73 10.53 -22.04
N SER A 271 -4.61 10.39 -21.35
CA SER A 271 -3.28 10.21 -21.93
C SER A 271 -2.92 8.72 -22.06
N ASN A 272 -3.90 7.82 -21.92
CA ASN A 272 -3.74 6.37 -21.94
C ASN A 272 -2.79 5.83 -20.85
N LEU A 273 -2.61 6.57 -19.75
CA LEU A 273 -1.82 6.11 -18.61
C LEU A 273 -2.70 5.33 -17.64
N ASN A 274 -2.18 4.19 -17.16
CA ASN A 274 -2.78 3.48 -16.04
C ASN A 274 -2.34 4.09 -14.70
N TYR A 275 -2.99 3.68 -13.61
CA TYR A 275 -2.70 4.24 -12.29
C TYR A 275 -1.25 4.00 -11.81
N ALA A 276 -0.68 2.84 -12.08
CA ALA A 276 0.69 2.51 -11.67
C ALA A 276 1.70 3.41 -12.40
N ARG A 277 1.67 3.46 -13.74
CA ARG A 277 2.54 4.32 -14.54
C ARG A 277 2.42 5.77 -14.12
N LYS A 278 1.19 6.26 -13.94
CA LYS A 278 0.93 7.61 -13.48
C LYS A 278 1.58 7.89 -12.12
N ALA A 279 1.36 7.03 -11.12
CA ALA A 279 1.96 7.23 -9.80
C ALA A 279 3.49 7.20 -9.83
N MET A 280 4.08 6.26 -10.57
CA MET A 280 5.53 6.15 -10.72
C MET A 280 6.14 7.42 -11.33
N ILE A 281 5.53 7.97 -12.39
CA ILE A 281 5.94 9.28 -12.97
C ILE A 281 5.80 10.40 -11.93
N ARG A 282 4.62 10.55 -11.33
CA ARG A 282 4.33 11.69 -10.44
C ARG A 282 5.15 11.69 -9.15
N CYS A 283 5.72 10.56 -8.74
CA CYS A 283 6.66 10.45 -7.62
C CYS A 283 8.14 10.47 -8.05
N GLY A 284 8.43 10.53 -9.35
CA GLY A 284 9.79 10.59 -9.89
C GLY A 284 10.50 9.25 -10.01
N LEU A 285 9.79 8.13 -9.81
CA LEU A 285 10.30 6.77 -9.93
C LEU A 285 10.18 6.20 -11.36
N SER A 286 9.87 7.04 -12.33
CA SER A 286 9.87 6.73 -13.76
C SER A 286 10.17 7.97 -14.59
N LEU A 287 10.45 7.76 -15.88
CA LEU A 287 10.53 8.83 -16.87
C LEU A 287 9.13 9.27 -17.30
N ASP A 288 8.98 10.50 -17.77
CA ASP A 288 7.71 10.97 -18.34
C ASP A 288 7.41 10.23 -19.66
N VAL A 289 6.27 10.52 -20.29
CA VAL A 289 5.80 9.87 -21.52
C VAL A 289 6.73 10.10 -22.72
N ASP A 290 7.57 11.13 -22.67
CA ASP A 290 8.60 11.44 -23.68
C ASP A 290 9.95 10.77 -23.38
N GLY A 291 10.04 9.98 -22.30
CA GLY A 291 11.28 9.31 -21.88
C GLY A 291 12.27 10.23 -21.17
N VAL A 292 11.86 11.40 -20.70
CA VAL A 292 12.74 12.34 -19.99
C VAL A 292 12.26 12.52 -18.55
N TRP A 293 13.20 12.51 -17.61
CA TRP A 293 12.91 12.86 -16.21
C TRP A 293 12.91 14.38 -16.04
N ARG A 294 11.82 14.93 -15.50
CA ARG A 294 11.63 16.39 -15.35
C ARG A 294 11.00 16.72 -14.00
N VAL A 295 11.23 17.92 -13.46
CA VAL A 295 10.58 18.33 -12.20
C VAL A 295 9.06 18.49 -12.42
N GLU A 296 8.68 18.97 -13.60
CA GLU A 296 7.29 19.23 -14.00
C GLU A 296 6.43 17.96 -14.03
N GLN A 297 7.05 16.79 -14.18
CA GLN A 297 6.37 15.51 -14.14
C GLN A 297 5.87 15.17 -12.73
N LEU A 298 6.47 15.72 -11.68
CA LEU A 298 6.20 15.34 -10.29
C LEU A 298 4.87 15.90 -9.79
N TYR A 299 4.32 15.37 -8.70
CA TYR A 299 3.20 16.00 -8.01
C TYR A 299 3.52 17.45 -7.59
N PRO A 300 2.54 18.38 -7.62
CA PRO A 300 2.80 19.79 -7.33
C PRO A 300 3.48 20.03 -5.98
N HIS A 301 3.14 19.27 -4.94
CA HIS A 301 3.78 19.41 -3.63
C HIS A 301 5.27 19.03 -3.65
N LEU A 302 5.67 18.04 -4.46
CA LEU A 302 7.08 17.66 -4.62
C LEU A 302 7.86 18.73 -5.39
N GLN A 303 7.22 19.38 -6.38
CA GLN A 303 7.81 20.51 -7.10
C GLN A 303 8.09 21.68 -6.16
N GLU A 304 7.13 22.01 -5.27
CA GLU A 304 7.31 23.05 -4.27
C GLU A 304 8.40 22.72 -3.25
N ILE A 305 8.54 21.44 -2.86
CA ILE A 305 9.66 20.99 -2.01
C ILE A 305 11.01 21.25 -2.69
N ILE A 306 11.16 20.88 -3.98
CA ILE A 306 12.40 21.13 -4.74
C ILE A 306 12.68 22.63 -4.82
N LYS A 307 11.66 23.44 -5.15
CA LYS A 307 11.78 24.90 -5.23
C LYS A 307 12.18 25.53 -3.89
N LYS A 308 11.71 24.99 -2.77
CA LYS A 308 12.04 25.43 -1.42
C LYS A 308 13.47 25.04 -1.00
N TYR A 309 13.96 23.90 -1.48
CA TYR A 309 15.27 23.34 -1.12
C TYR A 309 16.12 22.96 -2.35
N PRO A 310 16.44 23.90 -3.25
CA PRO A 310 17.19 23.59 -4.48
C PRO A 310 18.58 23.04 -4.18
N GLY A 311 19.28 23.62 -3.19
CA GLY A 311 20.59 23.15 -2.77
C GLY A 311 20.60 21.73 -2.18
N GLU A 312 19.48 21.24 -1.65
CA GLU A 312 19.35 19.86 -1.18
C GLU A 312 19.13 18.90 -2.35
N PHE A 313 18.30 19.30 -3.32
CA PHE A 313 18.08 18.56 -4.56
C PHE A 313 19.37 18.39 -5.36
N ASP A 314 20.19 19.43 -5.43
CA ASP A 314 21.46 19.43 -6.16
C ASP A 314 22.62 18.74 -5.42
N LYS A 315 22.42 18.28 -4.17
CA LYS A 315 23.50 17.59 -3.43
C LYS A 315 24.00 16.39 -4.22
N PRO A 316 25.32 16.21 -4.39
CA PRO A 316 25.86 15.03 -5.03
C PRO A 316 25.49 13.78 -4.21
N SER A 317 25.20 12.68 -4.89
CA SER A 317 24.91 11.40 -4.25
C SER A 317 26.09 11.02 -3.35
N GLN A 318 25.83 10.82 -2.05
CA GLN A 318 26.89 10.37 -1.15
C GLN A 318 27.40 8.99 -1.62
N LYS A 319 28.72 8.80 -1.67
CA LYS A 319 29.33 7.52 -2.06
C LYS A 319 28.75 6.39 -1.21
N GLU A 320 28.48 5.27 -1.87
CA GLU A 320 27.94 4.02 -1.33
C GLU A 320 28.61 3.60 0.00
N GLY A 321 28.04 4.02 1.12
CA GLY A 321 27.77 3.07 2.18
C GLY A 321 26.42 2.45 1.85
N THR A 322 26.29 1.13 1.96
CA THR A 322 24.99 0.46 1.87
C THR A 322 23.99 1.29 2.67
N PRO A 323 22.83 1.69 2.10
CA PRO A 323 21.76 2.27 2.90
C PRO A 323 21.21 1.14 3.77
N SER A 324 21.98 0.81 4.81
CA SER A 324 21.52 0.03 5.94
C SER A 324 20.32 0.80 6.49
N LYS A 325 19.22 0.07 6.69
CA LYS A 325 18.06 0.57 7.39
C LYS A 325 18.54 1.37 8.61
N PRO A 326 18.29 2.68 8.70
CA PRO A 326 18.78 3.46 9.82
C PRO A 326 18.30 2.80 11.11
N SER A 327 19.22 2.55 12.05
CA SER A 327 18.89 1.95 13.34
C SER A 327 17.74 2.74 13.95
N ALA A 328 16.58 2.09 14.11
CA ALA A 328 15.46 2.68 14.81
C ALA A 328 15.90 2.88 16.26
N ALA A 329 16.33 4.10 16.61
CA ALA A 329 16.37 4.51 17.99
C ALA A 329 14.99 4.21 18.57
N VAL A 330 14.97 3.42 19.65
CA VAL A 330 13.77 2.98 20.34
C VAL A 330 13.00 4.21 20.79
N ILE A 331 12.03 4.65 19.99
CA ILE A 331 10.98 5.54 20.48
C ILE A 331 10.05 4.60 21.23
N SER A 332 10.21 4.58 22.54
CA SER A 332 9.30 3.93 23.47
C SER A 332 7.88 4.43 23.17
N ALA A 333 7.07 3.56 22.58
CA ALA A 333 5.63 3.73 22.59
C ALA A 333 5.19 3.60 24.04
N SER A 334 4.91 4.74 24.69
CA SER A 334 4.11 4.76 25.89
C SER A 334 2.74 4.20 25.54
N ALA A 335 2.52 2.96 25.97
CA ALA A 335 1.19 2.41 26.11
C ALA A 335 0.42 3.34 27.06
N SER A 336 -0.64 3.97 26.55
CA SER A 336 -1.68 4.52 27.39
C SER A 336 -2.93 3.74 27.07
N SER A 337 -3.12 2.71 27.89
CA SER A 337 -4.40 2.11 28.21
C SER A 337 -5.39 3.20 28.60
N GLU A 338 -6.50 3.27 27.90
CA GLU A 338 -7.86 3.32 28.46
C GLU A 338 -8.88 2.97 27.36
#